data_AF-A0A2S8V2X1-F1
#
_entry.id   AF-A0A2S8V2X1-F1
#
_cell.length_a   1.000
_cell.length_b   1.000
_cell.length_c   1.000
_cell.angle_alpha   90.00
_cell.angle_beta   90.00
_cell.angle_gamma   90.00
#
_symmetry.space_group_name_H-M   'P 1'
#
loop_
_entity.id
_entity.type
_entity.pdbx_description
1 polymer ?
#
loop_
_entity_poly.entity_id
_entity_poly.type
_entity_poly.pdbx_seq_one_letter_code
_entity_poly.pdbx_strand_id
1 'polypeptide(L)'
;MRIHTGTITATDRIALSNDLFELSESFTEEAKRWRPTPRRELERNSRLLAEIARGVLSGAADFQRAEAFADAGATTLAGTVEQRQTLTARVTRRVKRGGRFA
;
A
#
# COMPACT_ATOMS: atom_id res chain seq x y z
N MET A 1 -1.02 -29.96 5.21
CA MET A 1 -0.18 -28.81 4.84
C MET A 1 0.46 -29.14 3.49
N ARG A 2 -0.05 -28.57 2.38
CA ARG A 2 0.46 -28.84 1.03
C ARG A 2 1.58 -27.84 0.74
N ILE A 3 2.82 -28.29 0.82
CA ILE A 3 3.99 -27.55 0.34
C ILE A 3 3.82 -27.45 -1.17
N HIS A 4 3.51 -26.26 -1.69
CA HIS A 4 3.50 -26.02 -3.13
C HIS A 4 4.97 -25.97 -3.59
N THR A 5 5.53 -27.13 -3.95
CA THR A 5 6.79 -27.23 -4.70
C THR A 5 6.52 -26.97 -6.19
N GLY A 6 5.96 -25.80 -6.50
CA GLY A 6 5.96 -25.25 -7.86
C GLY A 6 7.23 -24.42 -8.01
N THR A 7 8.09 -24.76 -8.98
CA THR A 7 9.24 -23.91 -9.32
C THR A 7 8.73 -22.52 -9.71
N ILE A 8 9.12 -21.48 -8.98
CA ILE A 8 8.74 -20.09 -9.28
C ILE A 8 9.18 -19.74 -10.70
N THR A 9 8.22 -19.42 -11.56
CA THR A 9 8.48 -19.13 -12.96
C THR A 9 8.85 -17.66 -13.17
N ALA A 10 9.35 -17.33 -14.37
CA ALA A 10 9.54 -15.94 -14.76
C ALA A 10 8.21 -15.17 -14.78
N THR A 11 7.12 -15.84 -15.18
CA THR A 11 5.77 -15.26 -15.19
C THR A 11 5.29 -14.91 -13.78
N ASP A 12 5.52 -15.77 -12.80
CA ASP A 12 5.14 -15.50 -11.40
C ASP A 12 5.88 -14.26 -10.87
N ARG A 13 7.17 -14.13 -11.17
CA ARG A 13 7.96 -12.95 -10.79
C ARG A 13 7.46 -11.67 -11.46
N ILE A 14 7.08 -11.74 -12.73
CA ILE A 14 6.50 -10.59 -13.45
C ILE A 14 5.17 -10.18 -12.80
N ALA A 15 4.29 -11.14 -12.51
CA ALA A 15 3.00 -10.87 -11.86
C ALA A 15 3.20 -10.19 -10.51
N LEU A 16 3.99 -10.79 -9.60
CA LEU A 16 4.24 -10.22 -8.29
C LEU A 16 4.94 -8.86 -8.36
N SER A 17 5.87 -8.68 -9.30
CA SER A 17 6.50 -7.36 -9.53
C SER A 17 5.47 -6.30 -9.91
N ASN A 18 4.52 -6.62 -10.79
CA ASN A 18 3.48 -5.67 -11.19
C ASN A 18 2.57 -5.32 -10.01
N ASP A 19 2.14 -6.32 -9.24
CA ASP A 19 1.28 -6.11 -8.06
C ASP A 19 1.97 -5.18 -7.04
N LEU A 20 3.25 -5.39 -6.78
CA LEU A 20 4.05 -4.54 -5.90
C LEU A 20 4.20 -3.10 -6.43
N PHE A 21 4.34 -2.93 -7.74
CA PHE A 21 4.40 -1.60 -8.37
C PHE A 21 3.06 -0.87 -8.25
N GLU A 22 1.95 -1.52 -8.57
CA GLU A 22 0.60 -0.94 -8.44
C GLU A 22 0.29 -0.56 -6.99
N LEU A 23 0.71 -1.40 -6.03
CA LEU A 23 0.57 -1.09 -4.61
C LEU A 23 1.43 0.12 -4.22
N SER A 24 2.68 0.20 -4.69
CA SER A 24 3.55 1.36 -4.51
C SER A 24 2.92 2.67 -5.04
N GLU A 25 2.32 2.63 -6.23
CA GLU A 25 1.61 3.78 -6.79
C GLU A 25 0.42 4.18 -5.91
N SER A 26 -0.33 3.20 -5.41
CA SER A 26 -1.46 3.44 -4.51
C SER A 26 -1.03 4.10 -3.19
N PHE A 27 0.11 3.69 -2.61
CA PHE A 27 0.71 4.39 -1.46
C PHE A 27 1.09 5.83 -1.79
N THR A 28 1.65 6.08 -2.97
CA THR A 28 2.04 7.42 -3.44
C THR A 28 0.82 8.32 -3.58
N GLU A 29 -0.27 7.83 -4.18
CA GLU A 29 -1.51 8.56 -4.33
C GLU A 29 -2.17 8.87 -2.99
N GLU A 30 -2.17 7.90 -2.07
CA GLU A 30 -2.72 8.14 -0.74
C GLU A 30 -1.86 9.15 0.03
N ALA A 31 -0.53 9.10 -0.07
CA ALA A 31 0.38 10.05 0.58
C ALA A 31 0.09 11.52 0.23
N LYS A 32 -0.29 11.80 -1.03
CA LYS A 32 -0.67 13.14 -1.50
C LYS A 32 -1.88 13.72 -0.76
N ARG A 33 -2.73 12.87 -0.17
CA ARG A 33 -3.97 13.26 0.52
C ARG A 33 -3.77 13.62 1.99
N TRP A 34 -2.57 13.38 2.53
CA TRP A 34 -2.25 13.63 3.92
C TRP A 34 -1.36 14.88 4.10
N ARG A 35 -1.58 15.61 5.20
CA ARG A 35 -0.59 16.54 5.77
C ARG A 35 0.53 15.71 6.44
N PRO A 36 1.70 16.25 6.85
CA PRO A 36 2.98 15.52 6.85
C PRO A 36 3.02 14.16 7.59
N THR A 37 2.11 13.93 8.54
CA THR A 37 1.86 12.60 9.13
C THR A 37 0.47 12.10 8.71
N PRO A 38 0.34 10.86 8.19
CA PRO A 38 1.35 9.81 7.96
C PRO A 38 2.04 9.88 6.59
N ARG A 39 1.95 11.01 5.86
CA ARG A 39 2.49 11.17 4.49
C ARG A 39 3.90 10.60 4.29
N ARG A 40 4.86 10.93 5.17
CA ARG A 40 6.26 10.47 5.03
C ARG A 40 6.42 8.95 5.08
N GLU A 41 5.62 8.30 5.90
CA GLU A 41 5.63 6.84 6.05
C GLU A 41 5.05 6.17 4.80
N LEU A 42 3.97 6.73 4.25
CA LEU A 42 3.40 6.27 2.99
C LEU A 42 4.37 6.43 1.82
N GLU A 43 5.07 7.56 1.73
CA GLU A 43 6.12 7.77 0.71
C GLU A 43 7.29 6.78 0.89
N ARG A 44 7.67 6.47 2.13
CA ARG A 44 8.70 5.47 2.41
C ARG A 44 8.26 4.06 1.98
N ASN A 45 7.03 3.68 2.31
CA ASN A 45 6.48 2.37 1.95
C ASN A 45 6.33 2.21 0.44
N SER A 46 5.89 3.26 -0.27
CA SER A 46 5.89 3.33 -1.73
C SER A 46 7.28 3.01 -2.31
N ARG A 47 8.32 3.72 -1.87
CA ARG A 47 9.69 3.50 -2.37
C ARG A 47 10.19 2.09 -2.11
N LEU A 48 9.93 1.56 -0.91
CA LEU A 48 10.33 0.21 -0.53
C LEU A 48 9.65 -0.84 -1.43
N LEU A 49 8.34 -0.72 -1.66
CA LEU A 49 7.59 -1.64 -2.52
C LEU A 49 8.10 -1.60 -3.97
N ALA A 50 8.39 -0.41 -4.51
CA ALA A 50 8.98 -0.27 -5.85
C ALA A 50 10.39 -0.87 -5.94
N GLU A 51 11.19 -0.80 -4.87
CA GLU A 51 12.50 -1.46 -4.79
C GLU A 51 12.37 -2.98 -4.77
N ILE A 52 11.45 -3.51 -3.96
CA ILE A 52 11.16 -4.95 -3.90
C ILE A 52 10.65 -5.44 -5.26
N ALA A 53 9.75 -4.70 -5.91
CA ALA A 53 9.23 -5.04 -7.25
C ALA A 53 10.37 -5.23 -8.27
N ARG A 54 11.31 -4.28 -8.34
CA ARG A 54 12.51 -4.40 -9.19
C ARG A 54 13.39 -5.61 -8.81
N GLY A 55 13.54 -5.86 -7.51
CA GLY A 55 14.27 -7.02 -7.01
C GLY A 55 13.61 -8.35 -7.41
N VAL A 56 12.29 -8.44 -7.36
CA VAL A 56 11.53 -9.64 -7.78
C VAL A 56 11.67 -9.85 -9.28
N LEU A 57 11.47 -8.80 -10.09
CA LEU A 57 11.56 -8.89 -11.55
C LEU A 57 12.93 -9.39 -12.02
N SER A 58 14.01 -8.88 -11.39
CA SER A 58 15.38 -9.28 -11.68
C SER A 58 15.78 -10.64 -11.08
N GLY A 59 14.96 -11.20 -10.19
CA GLY A 59 15.28 -12.42 -9.45
C GLY A 59 16.31 -12.21 -8.32
N ALA A 60 16.62 -10.97 -7.96
CA ALA A 60 17.52 -10.62 -6.87
C ALA A 60 16.84 -10.68 -5.49
N ALA A 61 15.51 -10.56 -5.44
CA ALA A 61 14.72 -10.66 -4.21
C ALA A 61 14.10 -12.05 -4.03
N ASP A 62 13.96 -12.46 -2.76
CA ASP A 62 13.23 -13.67 -2.39
C ASP A 62 11.72 -13.47 -2.65
N PHE A 63 11.15 -14.36 -3.46
CA PHE A 63 9.76 -14.28 -3.89
C PHE A 63 8.77 -14.39 -2.72
N GLN A 64 8.96 -15.35 -1.81
CA GLN A 64 8.03 -15.57 -0.69
C GLN A 64 8.05 -14.39 0.28
N ARG A 65 9.23 -13.81 0.51
CA ARG A 65 9.34 -12.59 1.32
C ARG A 65 8.66 -11.42 0.63
N ALA A 66 8.84 -11.26 -0.68
CA ALA A 66 8.21 -10.19 -1.44
C ALA A 66 6.68 -10.30 -1.44
N GLU A 67 6.13 -11.51 -1.53
CA GLU A 67 4.70 -11.79 -1.40
C GLU A 67 4.17 -11.36 -0.02
N ALA A 68 4.88 -11.72 1.05
CA ALA A 68 4.53 -11.28 2.41
C ALA A 68 4.58 -9.74 2.56
N PHE A 69 5.51 -9.06 1.87
CA PHE A 69 5.56 -7.60 1.83
C PHE A 69 4.36 -7.00 1.07
N ALA A 70 3.91 -7.63 -0.02
CA ALA A 70 2.72 -7.21 -0.76
C ALA A 70 1.47 -7.28 0.14
N ASP A 71 1.26 -8.41 0.83
CA ASP A 71 0.12 -8.61 1.73
C ASP A 71 0.12 -7.61 2.91
N ALA A 72 1.27 -7.43 3.56
CA ALA A 72 1.42 -6.48 4.65
C ALA A 72 1.21 -5.04 4.19
N GLY A 73 1.72 -4.70 3.00
CA GLY A 73 1.53 -3.40 2.37
C GLY A 73 0.06 -3.12 2.06
N ALA A 74 -0.65 -4.09 1.48
CA ALA A 74 -2.08 -3.97 1.16
C ALA A 74 -2.91 -3.73 2.43
N THR A 75 -2.64 -4.49 3.50
CA THR A 75 -3.30 -4.33 4.80
C THR A 75 -3.05 -2.94 5.39
N THR A 76 -1.80 -2.47 5.33
CA THR A 76 -1.40 -1.16 5.84
C THR A 76 -2.07 -0.01 5.07
N LEU A 77 -2.12 -0.11 3.74
CA LEU A 77 -2.77 0.88 2.89
C LEU A 77 -4.28 0.95 3.19
N ALA A 78 -4.94 -0.20 3.30
CA ALA A 78 -6.37 -0.28 3.62
C ALA A 78 -6.70 0.42 4.95
N GLY A 79 -5.94 0.13 6.00
CA GLY A 79 -6.11 0.79 7.31
C GLY A 79 -5.89 2.30 7.24
N THR A 80 -4.92 2.75 6.44
CA THR A 80 -4.67 4.19 6.25
C THR A 80 -5.82 4.89 5.51
N VAL A 81 -6.34 4.26 4.46
CA VAL A 81 -7.49 4.78 3.70
C VAL A 81 -8.72 4.88 4.60
N GLU A 82 -9.00 3.84 5.39
CA GLU A 82 -10.12 3.82 6.35
C GLU A 82 -9.98 4.94 7.39
N GLN A 83 -8.78 5.11 7.95
CA GLN A 83 -8.49 6.18 8.91
C GLN A 83 -8.77 7.56 8.31
N ARG A 84 -8.29 7.82 7.08
CA ARG A 84 -8.54 9.09 6.39
C ARG A 84 -10.04 9.32 6.21
N GLN A 85 -10.76 8.34 5.67
CA GLN A 85 -12.20 8.45 5.42
C GLN A 85 -12.97 8.74 6.72
N THR A 86 -12.61 8.07 7.81
CA THR A 86 -13.20 8.29 9.14
C THR A 86 -12.95 9.72 9.64
N LEU A 87 -11.72 10.22 9.51
CA LEU A 87 -11.38 11.59 9.91
C LEU A 87 -12.13 12.62 9.06
N THR A 88 -12.18 12.44 7.73
CA THR A 88 -12.95 13.31 6.83
C THR A 88 -14.43 13.32 7.20
N ALA A 89 -15.04 12.15 7.42
CA ALA A 89 -16.44 12.05 7.81
C ALA A 89 -16.76 12.75 9.14
N ARG A 90 -15.85 12.66 10.14
CA ARG A 90 -15.98 13.38 11.42
C ARG A 90 -15.94 14.90 11.22
N VAL A 91 -15.02 15.40 10.40
CA VAL A 91 -14.92 16.84 10.08
C VAL A 91 -16.19 17.31 9.39
N THR A 92 -16.67 16.60 8.36
CA THR A 92 -17.90 16.96 7.63
C THR A 92 -19.13 16.95 8.55
N ARG A 93 -19.26 15.96 9.45
CA ARG A 93 -20.36 15.93 10.44
C ARG A 93 -20.32 17.12 11.41
N ARG A 94 -19.13 17.53 11.86
CA ARG A 94 -18.96 18.70 12.74
C ARG A 94 -19.40 19.99 12.05
N VAL A 95 -19.03 20.18 10.78
CA VAL A 95 -19.46 21.36 9.99
C VAL A 95 -20.98 21.40 9.83
N LYS A 96 -21.63 20.27 9.53
CA LYS A 96 -23.10 20.22 9.42
C LYS A 96 -23.82 20.52 10.74
N ARG A 97 -23.26 20.16 11.90
CA ARG A 97 -23.85 20.44 13.22
C ARG A 97 -23.54 21.83 13.74
N GLY A 98 -22.40 22.42 13.35
CA GLY A 98 -22.01 23.79 13.70
C GLY A 98 -22.52 24.86 12.74
N GLY A 99 -22.99 24.50 11.54
CA GLY A 99 -23.56 25.41 10.54
C GLY A 99 -24.98 25.91 10.84
N ARG A 100 -25.39 25.90 12.11
CA ARG A 100 -26.63 26.52 12.59
C ARG A 100 -26.27 27.64 13.57
N PHE A 101 -25.38 28.53 13.16
CA PHE A 101 -25.36 29.87 13.73
C PHE A 101 -26.18 30.75 12.81
N ALA A 102 -27.27 31.25 13.39
CA ALA A 102 -28.11 32.32 12.89
C ALA A 102 -27.30 33.59 12.61
#